data_AF-A0A1F4MTZ4-F1
#
_entry.id   AF-A0A1F4MTZ4-F1
#
_cell.length_a   1.000
_cell.length_b   1.000
_cell.length_c   1.000
_cell.angle_alpha   90.00
_cell.angle_beta   90.00
_cell.angle_gamma   90.00
#
_symmetry.space_group_name_H-M   'P 1'
#
loop_
_entity.id
_entity.type
_entity.pdbx_description
1 polymer ?
#
loop_
_entity_poly.entity_id
_entity_poly.type
_entity_poly.pdbx_seq_one_letter_code
_entity_poly.pdbx_strand_id
1 'polypeptide(L)'
;MKLISKTWFLIVVFFLVFSVEIGCQKIASENVIEIDPTAQVHPTAILEGNIKIGAYAYVGAGSILTGDITVGHHSLIQCNVTIRGINTIGNYVHIYDNVNIEAGRPANEGTVTNIERDHSVISDSCWINHGAVMHGTQMGIGSAVGLGTACDYNTRIGAGAILANGSATTINQIIPPNSFAEGVPAVVKKENITEEDRIKYFGLSPSGWIAFESAEREAEVKANSGIK
;
A
#
# COMPACT_ATOMS: atom_id res chain seq x y z
N MET A 1 -48.52 -54.21 10.53
CA MET A 1 -47.19 -53.60 10.79
C MET A 1 -46.45 -53.45 9.47
N LYS A 2 -46.44 -52.26 8.86
CA LYS A 2 -45.57 -51.92 7.73
C LYS A 2 -44.88 -50.60 8.07
N LEU A 3 -43.56 -50.63 8.13
CA LEU A 3 -42.71 -49.49 8.48
C LEU A 3 -42.81 -48.40 7.43
N ILE A 4 -42.91 -47.16 7.91
CA ILE A 4 -42.88 -45.91 7.16
C ILE A 4 -41.41 -45.55 6.94
N SER A 5 -40.91 -45.54 5.69
CA SER A 5 -39.59 -44.99 5.38
C SER A 5 -39.71 -43.49 5.11
N LYS A 6 -39.16 -42.68 6.01
CA LYS A 6 -38.99 -41.24 5.84
C LYS A 6 -37.81 -40.97 4.90
N THR A 7 -38.07 -40.38 3.74
CA THR A 7 -37.04 -39.85 2.85
C THR A 7 -36.77 -38.39 3.24
N TRP A 8 -35.54 -38.08 3.60
CA TRP A 8 -35.07 -36.73 3.91
C TRP A 8 -34.86 -35.94 2.62
N PHE A 9 -35.49 -34.77 2.48
CA PHE A 9 -35.19 -33.83 1.41
C PHE A 9 -33.96 -33.00 1.81
N LEU A 10 -32.85 -33.17 1.08
CA LEU A 10 -31.67 -32.33 1.15
C LEU A 10 -31.97 -31.04 0.35
N ILE A 11 -32.16 -29.91 1.03
CA ILE A 11 -32.28 -28.60 0.38
C ILE A 11 -30.86 -28.14 0.04
N VAL A 12 -30.48 -28.28 -1.23
CA VAL A 12 -29.27 -27.67 -1.79
C VAL A 12 -29.64 -26.24 -2.18
N VAL A 13 -29.16 -25.26 -1.42
CA VAL A 13 -29.31 -23.84 -1.75
C VAL A 13 -28.31 -23.50 -2.85
N PHE A 14 -28.79 -23.41 -4.09
CA PHE A 14 -28.02 -22.84 -5.20
C PHE A 14 -27.93 -21.33 -4.99
N PHE A 15 -26.71 -20.82 -4.77
CA PHE A 15 -26.44 -19.39 -4.92
C PHE A 15 -26.55 -19.03 -6.40
N LEU A 16 -27.59 -18.27 -6.75
CA LEU A 16 -27.70 -17.63 -8.06
C LEU A 16 -26.71 -16.47 -8.13
N VAL A 17 -25.60 -16.67 -8.84
CA VAL A 17 -24.72 -15.57 -9.24
C VAL A 17 -25.37 -14.91 -10.47
N PHE A 18 -25.97 -13.72 -10.29
CA PHE A 18 -26.36 -12.88 -11.41
C PHE A 18 -25.10 -12.34 -12.08
N SER A 19 -24.74 -12.90 -13.24
CA SER A 19 -23.75 -12.31 -14.13
C SER A 19 -24.42 -11.20 -14.93
N VAL A 20 -24.01 -9.95 -14.72
CA VAL A 20 -24.28 -8.86 -15.65
C VAL A 20 -23.20 -8.93 -16.73
N GLU A 21 -23.55 -9.44 -17.92
CA GLU A 21 -22.64 -9.42 -19.08
C GLU A 21 -22.53 -7.99 -19.62
N ILE A 22 -21.52 -7.25 -19.15
CA ILE A 22 -20.98 -6.11 -19.88
C ILE A 22 -19.90 -6.67 -20.81
N GLY A 23 -20.10 -6.52 -22.12
CA GLY A 23 -19.18 -6.99 -23.13
C GLY A 23 -17.78 -6.36 -23.00
N CYS A 24 -16.85 -7.13 -22.45
CA CYS A 24 -15.42 -7.02 -22.68
C CYS A 24 -14.84 -8.44 -22.57
N GLN A 25 -13.96 -8.81 -23.49
CA GLN A 25 -13.43 -10.17 -23.60
C GLN A 25 -12.86 -10.66 -22.27
N LYS A 26 -13.16 -11.92 -21.90
CA LYS A 26 -12.50 -12.64 -20.80
C LYS A 26 -10.98 -12.46 -20.89
N ILE A 27 -10.40 -11.61 -20.06
CA ILE A 27 -8.99 -11.72 -19.69
C ILE A 27 -8.95 -12.86 -18.69
N ALA A 28 -8.58 -14.04 -19.19
CA ALA A 28 -8.33 -15.22 -18.38
C ALA A 28 -7.01 -15.03 -17.62
N SER A 29 -7.02 -14.19 -16.58
CA SER A 29 -6.22 -14.41 -15.39
C SER A 29 -7.23 -14.54 -14.27
N GLU A 30 -7.28 -15.69 -13.59
CA GLU A 30 -8.09 -15.81 -12.39
C GLU A 30 -7.61 -14.73 -11.42
N ASN A 31 -8.40 -13.67 -11.21
CA ASN A 31 -8.08 -12.65 -10.24
C ASN A 31 -7.99 -13.32 -8.87
N VAL A 32 -6.80 -13.34 -8.28
CA VAL A 32 -6.61 -13.92 -6.94
C VAL A 32 -6.63 -12.78 -5.93
N ILE A 33 -7.73 -12.68 -5.19
CA ILE A 33 -7.85 -11.77 -4.04
C ILE A 33 -7.70 -12.61 -2.77
N GLU A 34 -6.54 -12.50 -2.12
CA GLU A 34 -6.21 -13.14 -0.85
C GLU A 34 -6.16 -12.07 0.24
N ILE A 35 -7.09 -12.14 1.19
CA ILE A 35 -7.16 -11.22 2.32
C ILE A 35 -6.99 -12.04 3.58
N ASP A 36 -5.99 -11.72 4.39
CA ASP A 36 -5.82 -12.36 5.69
C ASP A 36 -7.08 -12.14 6.55
N PRO A 37 -7.57 -13.16 7.28
CA PRO A 37 -8.80 -13.03 8.10
C PRO A 37 -8.76 -11.92 9.16
N THR A 38 -7.58 -11.45 9.53
CA THR A 38 -7.37 -10.36 10.50
C THR A 38 -7.21 -8.99 9.86
N ALA A 39 -7.08 -8.92 8.53
CA ALA A 39 -7.05 -7.65 7.81
C ALA A 39 -8.42 -6.98 7.81
N GLN A 40 -8.42 -5.65 7.79
CA GLN A 40 -9.64 -4.84 7.77
C GLN A 40 -9.73 -4.09 6.44
N VAL A 41 -10.72 -4.42 5.61
CA VAL A 41 -11.00 -3.72 4.35
C VAL A 41 -12.35 -3.05 4.44
N HIS A 42 -12.38 -1.74 4.25
CA HIS A 42 -13.62 -0.98 4.32
C HIS A 42 -14.59 -1.40 3.18
N PRO A 43 -15.92 -1.49 3.42
CA PRO A 43 -16.88 -1.95 2.40
C PRO A 43 -16.96 -1.10 1.11
N THR A 44 -16.41 0.11 1.13
CA THR A 44 -16.38 1.01 -0.05
C THR A 44 -15.04 0.97 -0.79
N ALA A 45 -14.07 0.18 -0.33
CA ALA A 45 -12.83 -0.03 -1.06
C ALA A 45 -13.08 -0.91 -2.29
N ILE A 46 -12.36 -0.64 -3.38
CA ILE A 46 -12.43 -1.39 -4.63
C ILE A 46 -11.12 -2.16 -4.80
N LEU A 47 -11.21 -3.48 -4.94
CA LEU A 47 -10.09 -4.38 -5.18
C LEU A 47 -10.29 -5.10 -6.51
N GLU A 48 -9.36 -4.97 -7.46
CA GLU A 48 -9.44 -5.60 -8.78
C GLU A 48 -8.06 -6.13 -9.23
N GLY A 49 -8.00 -7.38 -9.70
CA GLY A 49 -6.74 -8.02 -10.12
C GLY A 49 -6.20 -9.04 -9.11
N ASN A 50 -4.88 -9.14 -9.01
CA ASN A 50 -4.17 -10.01 -8.06
C ASN A 50 -3.81 -9.20 -6.82
N ILE A 51 -4.59 -9.37 -5.75
CA ILE A 51 -4.46 -8.55 -4.55
C ILE A 51 -4.18 -9.46 -3.36
N LYS A 52 -3.09 -9.18 -2.63
CA LYS A 52 -2.73 -9.87 -1.39
C LYS A 52 -2.67 -8.86 -0.25
N ILE A 53 -3.45 -9.07 0.80
CA ILE A 53 -3.51 -8.20 1.98
C ILE A 53 -3.12 -9.00 3.21
N GLY A 54 -2.01 -8.61 3.85
CA GLY A 54 -1.45 -9.28 5.02
C GLY A 54 -2.22 -9.03 6.32
N ALA A 55 -1.87 -9.82 7.35
CA ALA A 55 -2.50 -9.77 8.67
C ALA A 55 -2.51 -8.36 9.28
N TYR A 56 -3.64 -8.00 9.90
CA TYR A 56 -3.87 -6.70 10.54
C TYR A 56 -3.60 -5.47 9.67
N ALA A 57 -3.45 -5.64 8.35
CA ALA A 57 -3.41 -4.51 7.44
C ALA A 57 -4.79 -3.85 7.35
N TYR A 58 -4.81 -2.56 7.04
CA TYR A 58 -6.02 -1.76 6.90
C TYR A 58 -6.12 -1.16 5.50
N VAL A 59 -7.31 -1.22 4.90
CA VAL A 59 -7.66 -0.52 3.66
C VAL A 59 -8.90 0.34 3.90
N GLY A 60 -8.70 1.65 3.86
CA GLY A 60 -9.68 2.66 4.20
C GLY A 60 -10.78 2.87 3.16
N ALA A 61 -11.76 3.69 3.55
CA ALA A 61 -12.92 3.99 2.74
C ALA A 61 -12.55 4.70 1.43
N GLY A 62 -13.19 4.31 0.33
CA GLY A 62 -13.01 4.93 -0.98
C GLY A 62 -11.66 4.63 -1.65
N SER A 63 -10.82 3.78 -1.05
CA SER A 63 -9.53 3.40 -1.63
C SER A 63 -9.70 2.39 -2.75
N ILE A 64 -8.89 2.52 -3.81
CA ILE A 64 -8.97 1.75 -5.05
C ILE A 64 -7.62 1.08 -5.29
N LEU A 65 -7.57 -0.24 -5.24
CA LEU A 65 -6.39 -1.05 -5.53
C LEU A 65 -6.67 -1.89 -6.78
N THR A 66 -5.97 -1.59 -7.90
CA THR A 66 -6.14 -2.32 -9.16
C THR A 66 -4.80 -2.77 -9.74
N GLY A 67 -4.63 -4.06 -10.02
CA GLY A 67 -3.40 -4.61 -10.62
C GLY A 67 -2.83 -5.82 -9.87
N ASP A 68 -1.50 -5.89 -9.76
CA ASP A 68 -0.78 -6.92 -8.98
C ASP A 68 -0.19 -6.25 -7.73
N ILE A 69 -0.91 -6.36 -6.62
CA ILE A 69 -0.64 -5.57 -5.42
C ILE A 69 -0.49 -6.51 -4.24
N THR A 70 0.66 -6.43 -3.58
CA THR A 70 0.91 -7.09 -2.29
C THR A 70 1.04 -6.03 -1.21
N VAL A 71 0.30 -6.21 -0.12
CA VAL A 71 0.34 -5.38 1.08
C VAL A 71 0.79 -6.22 2.27
N GLY A 72 1.90 -5.84 2.88
CA GLY A 72 2.44 -6.48 4.07
C GLY A 72 1.56 -6.33 5.31
N HIS A 73 1.94 -7.00 6.38
CA HIS A 73 1.16 -6.98 7.62
C HIS A 73 1.26 -5.61 8.30
N HIS A 74 0.20 -5.25 9.03
CA HIS A 74 0.14 -4.00 9.81
C HIS A 74 0.34 -2.72 8.99
N SER A 75 0.23 -2.81 7.67
CA SER A 75 0.30 -1.66 6.78
C SER A 75 -1.06 -0.99 6.68
N LEU A 76 -1.06 0.33 6.78
CA LEU A 76 -2.24 1.17 6.91
C LEU A 76 -2.42 1.98 5.63
N ILE A 77 -3.37 1.57 4.80
CA ILE A 77 -3.81 2.30 3.62
C ILE A 77 -5.05 3.11 4.04
N GLN A 78 -4.90 4.42 4.20
CA GLN A 78 -5.97 5.30 4.65
C GLN A 78 -6.99 5.59 3.54
N CYS A 79 -7.86 6.60 3.72
CA CYS A 79 -9.02 6.79 2.85
C CYS A 79 -8.64 7.41 1.50
N ASN A 80 -9.42 7.09 0.47
CA ASN A 80 -9.30 7.62 -0.89
C ASN A 80 -7.90 7.43 -1.50
N VAL A 81 -7.18 6.39 -1.10
CA VAL A 81 -5.88 6.05 -1.68
C VAL A 81 -6.11 5.29 -2.98
N THR A 82 -5.38 5.66 -4.04
CA THR A 82 -5.39 4.91 -5.30
C THR A 82 -4.04 4.23 -5.51
N ILE A 83 -4.05 2.91 -5.73
CA ILE A 83 -2.87 2.10 -6.07
C ILE A 83 -3.14 1.34 -7.36
N ARG A 84 -2.27 1.51 -8.36
CA ARG A 84 -2.46 0.96 -9.72
C ARG A 84 -1.22 0.24 -10.25
N GLY A 85 -1.43 -0.89 -10.94
CA GLY A 85 -0.37 -1.67 -11.58
C GLY A 85 0.34 -2.62 -10.60
N ILE A 86 1.63 -2.89 -10.85
CA ILE A 86 2.45 -3.76 -10.00
C ILE A 86 3.00 -2.96 -8.81
N ASN A 87 2.61 -3.33 -7.59
CA ASN A 87 3.02 -2.64 -6.36
C ASN A 87 3.32 -3.62 -5.24
N THR A 88 4.44 -3.42 -4.55
CA THR A 88 4.76 -4.13 -3.31
C THR A 88 4.84 -3.12 -2.19
N ILE A 89 3.92 -3.23 -1.24
CA ILE A 89 3.88 -2.48 -0.01
C ILE A 89 4.36 -3.41 1.11
N GLY A 90 5.43 -3.03 1.80
CA GLY A 90 6.05 -3.79 2.87
C GLY A 90 5.19 -3.84 4.13
N ASN A 91 5.82 -4.23 5.24
CA ASN A 91 5.19 -4.33 6.55
C ASN A 91 5.29 -3.00 7.30
N TYR A 92 4.29 -2.69 8.12
CA TYR A 92 4.24 -1.43 8.87
C TYR A 92 4.47 -0.21 7.97
N VAL A 93 3.84 -0.18 6.80
CA VAL A 93 3.83 1.00 5.92
C VAL A 93 2.59 1.82 6.21
N HIS A 94 2.72 3.14 6.26
CA HIS A 94 1.57 4.01 6.44
C HIS A 94 1.41 4.93 5.24
N ILE A 95 0.29 4.72 4.54
CA ILE A 95 -0.13 5.47 3.37
C ILE A 95 -1.33 6.31 3.78
N TYR A 96 -1.12 7.62 3.90
CA TYR A 96 -2.13 8.56 4.33
C TYR A 96 -3.15 8.89 3.23
N ASP A 97 -4.18 9.64 3.61
CA ASP A 97 -5.34 9.89 2.76
C ASP A 97 -4.98 10.59 1.45
N ASN A 98 -5.74 10.27 0.40
CA ASN A 98 -5.64 10.86 -0.94
C ASN A 98 -4.28 10.66 -1.62
N VAL A 99 -3.50 9.67 -1.21
CA VAL A 99 -2.26 9.28 -1.90
C VAL A 99 -2.59 8.54 -3.21
N ASN A 100 -1.81 8.81 -4.26
CA ASN A 100 -1.89 8.10 -5.53
C ASN A 100 -0.55 7.43 -5.87
N ILE A 101 -0.55 6.11 -6.00
CA ILE A 101 0.62 5.30 -6.36
C ILE A 101 0.32 4.57 -7.67
N GLU A 102 1.11 4.83 -8.69
CA GLU A 102 1.08 4.05 -9.92
C GLU A 102 2.41 3.32 -10.08
N ALA A 103 2.34 2.08 -10.54
CA ALA A 103 3.50 1.33 -10.98
C ALA A 103 4.28 2.11 -12.06
N GLY A 104 5.57 1.82 -12.21
CA GLY A 104 6.40 2.53 -13.17
C GLY A 104 6.01 2.29 -14.63
N ARG A 105 6.65 3.06 -15.52
CA ARG A 105 6.89 2.67 -16.92
C ARG A 105 8.30 2.08 -17.03
N PRO A 106 8.68 1.44 -18.16
CA PRO A 106 9.93 0.71 -18.21
C PRO A 106 11.11 1.65 -17.95
N ALA A 107 11.86 1.41 -16.88
CA ALA A 107 13.07 2.14 -16.59
C ALA A 107 14.16 1.76 -17.61
N ASN A 108 14.95 2.74 -18.06
CA ASN A 108 16.12 2.46 -18.89
C ASN A 108 17.13 1.61 -18.11
N GLU A 109 17.68 0.60 -18.79
CA GLU A 109 18.73 -0.27 -18.27
C GLU A 109 19.94 0.52 -17.76
N GLY A 110 20.48 0.10 -16.60
CA GLY A 110 21.78 0.57 -16.11
C GLY A 110 21.78 1.81 -15.21
N THR A 111 20.62 2.26 -14.71
CA THR A 111 20.53 3.51 -13.92
C THR A 111 20.65 3.35 -12.40
N VAL A 112 20.48 2.15 -11.81
CA VAL A 112 20.70 1.79 -10.37
C VAL A 112 20.59 0.27 -10.11
N THR A 113 21.01 -0.20 -8.93
CA THR A 113 21.24 -1.63 -8.58
C THR A 113 20.02 -2.44 -8.12
N ASN A 114 18.94 -1.81 -7.65
CA ASN A 114 17.67 -2.47 -7.33
C ASN A 114 16.56 -1.83 -8.17
N ILE A 115 16.32 -2.38 -9.36
CA ILE A 115 15.29 -1.88 -10.29
C ILE A 115 14.34 -3.03 -10.58
N GLU A 116 13.27 -3.12 -9.80
CA GLU A 116 12.06 -3.76 -10.29
C GLU A 116 11.44 -2.83 -11.34
N ARG A 117 11.49 -3.23 -12.62
CA ARG A 117 10.90 -2.42 -13.70
C ARG A 117 9.39 -2.46 -13.59
N ASP A 118 8.74 -1.37 -13.98
CA ASP A 118 7.28 -1.28 -14.03
C ASP A 118 6.62 -1.58 -12.66
N HIS A 119 7.31 -1.23 -11.57
CA HIS A 119 6.95 -1.64 -10.21
C HIS A 119 7.28 -0.54 -9.20
N SER A 120 6.32 -0.19 -8.36
CA SER A 120 6.56 0.61 -7.16
C SER A 120 6.82 -0.30 -5.96
N VAL A 121 7.93 -0.07 -5.26
CA VAL A 121 8.36 -0.87 -4.11
C VAL A 121 8.47 0.03 -2.89
N ILE A 122 7.54 -0.12 -1.96
CA ILE A 122 7.52 0.63 -0.71
C ILE A 122 7.97 -0.32 0.40
N SER A 123 9.22 -0.19 0.83
CA SER A 123 9.79 -1.09 1.85
C SER A 123 9.14 -0.91 3.22
N ASP A 124 9.47 -1.80 4.16
CA ASP A 124 8.98 -1.77 5.53
C ASP A 124 9.19 -0.42 6.23
N SER A 125 8.28 -0.09 7.15
CA SER A 125 8.33 1.14 7.97
C SER A 125 8.30 2.45 7.18
N CYS A 126 7.92 2.43 5.90
CA CYS A 126 7.84 3.64 5.09
C CYS A 126 6.63 4.49 5.45
N TRP A 127 6.80 5.80 5.34
CA TRP A 127 5.76 6.79 5.59
C TRP A 127 5.44 7.58 4.31
N ILE A 128 4.20 7.52 3.85
CA ILE A 128 3.73 8.27 2.68
C ILE A 128 2.62 9.21 3.13
N ASN A 129 2.95 10.50 3.26
CA ASN A 129 2.05 11.48 3.86
C ASN A 129 0.95 11.95 2.89
N HIS A 130 -0.07 12.63 3.43
CA HIS A 130 -1.31 12.95 2.71
C HIS A 130 -1.08 13.60 1.34
N GLY A 131 -1.82 13.13 0.34
CA GLY A 131 -1.83 13.74 -1.00
C GLY A 131 -0.56 13.53 -1.82
N ALA A 132 0.35 12.64 -1.42
CA ALA A 132 1.52 12.32 -2.24
C ALA A 132 1.11 11.63 -3.54
N VAL A 133 1.80 11.97 -4.64
CA VAL A 133 1.63 11.35 -5.96
C VAL A 133 2.93 10.69 -6.36
N MET A 134 2.89 9.41 -6.71
CA MET A 134 4.07 8.57 -6.88
C MET A 134 3.94 7.72 -8.14
N HIS A 135 4.99 7.69 -8.97
CA HIS A 135 4.99 6.91 -10.21
C HIS A 135 6.28 6.07 -10.36
N GLY A 136 6.17 4.76 -10.17
CA GLY A 136 7.32 3.84 -10.19
C GLY A 136 8.35 4.14 -9.11
N THR A 137 7.91 4.71 -7.99
CA THR A 137 8.77 5.12 -6.89
C THR A 137 9.20 3.89 -6.10
N GLN A 138 10.48 3.82 -5.76
CA GLN A 138 11.00 2.80 -4.84
C GLN A 138 11.59 3.46 -3.60
N MET A 139 11.08 3.07 -2.45
CA MET A 139 11.40 3.59 -1.12
C MET A 139 12.15 2.53 -0.32
N GLY A 140 13.31 2.89 0.22
CA GLY A 140 14.06 2.08 1.16
C GLY A 140 13.43 2.09 2.56
N ILE A 141 13.79 1.11 3.39
CA ILE A 141 13.24 0.92 4.74
C ILE A 141 13.24 2.23 5.55
N GLY A 142 12.12 2.54 6.19
CA GLY A 142 12.00 3.69 7.10
C GLY A 142 12.09 5.05 6.42
N SER A 143 12.07 5.11 5.08
CA SER A 143 12.06 6.39 4.36
C SER A 143 10.68 7.02 4.35
N ALA A 144 10.63 8.33 4.11
CA ALA A 144 9.40 9.09 4.16
C ALA A 144 9.28 10.08 2.99
N VAL A 145 8.06 10.25 2.51
CA VAL A 145 7.68 11.35 1.61
C VAL A 145 6.64 12.22 2.30
N GLY A 146 6.85 13.53 2.24
CA GLY A 146 6.06 14.55 2.91
C GLY A 146 4.71 14.82 2.23
N LEU A 147 3.93 15.71 2.87
CA LEU A 147 2.62 16.14 2.42
C LEU A 147 2.68 16.69 0.99
N GLY A 148 1.79 16.23 0.12
CA GLY A 148 1.64 16.76 -1.24
C GLY A 148 2.92 16.66 -2.10
N THR A 149 3.78 15.68 -1.83
CA THR A 149 4.98 15.44 -2.64
C THR A 149 4.63 14.82 -3.99
N ALA A 150 5.46 15.09 -5.00
CA ALA A 150 5.37 14.45 -6.30
C ALA A 150 6.67 13.67 -6.59
N CYS A 151 6.58 12.34 -6.57
CA CYS A 151 7.67 11.48 -7.01
C CYS A 151 7.48 11.14 -8.49
N ASP A 152 8.27 11.78 -9.34
CA ASP A 152 8.25 11.54 -10.78
C ASP A 152 8.84 10.15 -11.11
N TYR A 153 8.71 9.76 -12.38
CA TYR A 153 9.08 8.44 -12.90
C TYR A 153 10.40 7.93 -12.35
N ASN A 154 10.34 6.73 -11.77
CA ASN A 154 11.52 5.98 -11.35
C ASN A 154 12.34 6.70 -10.26
N THR A 155 11.67 7.49 -9.41
CA THR A 155 12.27 8.07 -8.21
C THR A 155 12.79 6.99 -7.27
N ARG A 156 13.95 7.23 -6.66
CA ARG A 156 14.54 6.39 -5.61
C ARG A 156 14.72 7.17 -4.34
N ILE A 157 14.04 6.74 -3.28
CA ILE A 157 14.20 7.31 -1.94
C ILE A 157 14.98 6.30 -1.11
N GLY A 158 16.22 6.62 -0.74
CA GLY A 158 17.07 5.73 0.05
C GLY A 158 16.53 5.50 1.46
N ALA A 159 16.99 4.43 2.11
CA ALA A 159 16.56 4.07 3.46
C ALA A 159 16.72 5.24 4.45
N GLY A 160 15.69 5.50 5.26
CA GLY A 160 15.66 6.58 6.24
C GLY A 160 15.70 8.01 5.68
N ALA A 161 15.63 8.18 4.34
CA ALA A 161 15.62 9.50 3.71
C ALA A 161 14.24 10.16 3.79
N ILE A 162 14.22 11.49 3.68
CA ILE A 162 13.01 12.32 3.64
C ILE A 162 12.97 13.12 2.35
N LEU A 163 11.86 13.04 1.63
CA LEU A 163 11.44 14.06 0.67
C LEU A 163 10.45 15.01 1.36
N ALA A 164 10.82 16.28 1.51
CA ALA A 164 10.07 17.26 2.29
C ALA A 164 8.70 17.61 1.67
N ASN A 165 7.81 18.18 2.46
CA ASN A 165 6.46 18.57 2.05
C ASN A 165 6.50 19.47 0.80
N GLY A 166 5.57 19.24 -0.13
CA GLY A 166 5.45 20.00 -1.37
C GLY A 166 6.62 19.88 -2.34
N SER A 167 7.55 18.95 -2.10
CA SER A 167 8.71 18.75 -2.98
C SER A 167 8.38 17.82 -4.14
N ALA A 168 9.08 18.00 -5.26
CA ALA A 168 8.92 17.18 -6.44
C ALA A 168 10.26 16.72 -6.98
N THR A 169 10.38 15.43 -7.28
CA THR A 169 11.58 14.89 -7.94
C THR A 169 11.50 15.05 -9.45
N THR A 170 12.64 14.88 -10.11
CA THR A 170 12.69 14.66 -11.56
C THR A 170 12.76 13.17 -11.89
N ILE A 171 12.51 12.83 -13.15
CA ILE A 171 12.68 11.47 -13.69
C ILE A 171 14.04 10.88 -13.28
N ASN A 172 14.03 9.63 -12.79
CA ASN A 172 15.19 8.86 -12.33
C ASN A 172 15.96 9.48 -11.14
N GLN A 173 15.42 10.49 -10.47
CA GLN A 173 16.14 11.14 -9.39
C GLN A 173 16.32 10.19 -8.20
N ILE A 174 17.54 10.20 -7.65
CA ILE A 174 17.92 9.43 -6.46
C ILE A 174 18.09 10.41 -5.29
N ILE A 175 17.35 10.17 -4.22
CA ILE A 175 17.57 10.77 -2.91
C ILE A 175 18.36 9.75 -2.09
N PRO A 176 19.63 10.03 -1.72
CA PRO A 176 20.48 9.06 -1.03
C PRO A 176 19.91 8.64 0.34
N PRO A 177 20.32 7.48 0.88
CA PRO A 177 19.95 7.05 2.23
C PRO A 177 20.28 8.12 3.29
N ASN A 178 19.44 8.19 4.33
CA ASN A 178 19.57 9.14 5.43
C ASN A 178 19.82 10.58 4.94
N SER A 179 19.14 11.01 3.88
CA SER A 179 19.23 12.37 3.37
C SER A 179 17.88 13.08 3.48
N PHE A 180 17.91 14.39 3.65
CA PHE A 180 16.76 15.28 3.57
C PHE A 180 16.85 16.07 2.27
N ALA A 181 15.86 15.92 1.41
CA ALA A 181 15.73 16.65 0.16
C ALA A 181 14.45 17.49 0.13
N GLU A 182 14.53 18.70 -0.43
CA GLU A 182 13.38 19.61 -0.55
C GLU A 182 13.41 20.41 -1.85
N GLY A 183 12.25 20.88 -2.28
CA GLY A 183 12.08 21.80 -3.40
C GLY A 183 11.47 21.18 -4.66
N VAL A 184 11.29 22.01 -5.68
CA VAL A 184 10.77 21.64 -7.02
C VAL A 184 11.72 22.24 -8.07
N PRO A 185 12.66 21.47 -8.65
CA PRO A 185 12.97 20.09 -8.32
C PRO A 185 13.64 19.94 -6.95
N ALA A 186 13.52 18.75 -6.36
CA ALA A 186 14.08 18.44 -5.05
C ALA A 186 15.61 18.48 -5.09
N VAL A 187 16.21 19.05 -4.05
CA VAL A 187 17.67 19.11 -3.86
C VAL A 187 17.99 18.59 -2.46
N VAL A 188 18.99 17.71 -2.35
CA VAL A 188 19.50 17.25 -1.05
C VAL A 188 20.06 18.46 -0.29
N LYS A 189 19.49 18.77 0.87
CA LYS A 189 19.91 19.88 1.73
C LYS A 189 20.75 19.42 2.90
N LYS A 190 20.52 18.18 3.34
CA LYS A 190 21.24 17.59 4.46
C LYS A 190 21.44 16.10 4.20
N GLU A 191 22.65 15.64 4.41
CA GLU A 191 23.01 14.23 4.42
C GLU A 191 23.19 13.74 5.86
N ASN A 192 23.16 12.42 6.05
CA ASN A 192 23.35 11.77 7.35
C ASN A 192 22.37 12.25 8.43
N ILE A 193 21.09 12.45 8.07
CA ILE A 193 20.05 12.79 9.03
C ILE A 193 19.84 11.66 10.04
N THR A 194 19.67 12.02 11.30
CA THR A 194 19.44 11.09 12.41
C THR A 194 17.95 10.88 12.66
N GLU A 195 17.61 9.97 13.57
CA GLU A 195 16.21 9.84 14.03
C GLU A 195 15.72 11.12 14.71
N GLU A 196 16.59 11.82 15.45
CA GLU A 196 16.26 13.10 16.06
C GLU A 196 15.91 14.17 15.02
N ASP A 197 16.61 14.18 13.87
CA ASP A 197 16.26 15.08 12.75
C ASP A 197 14.89 14.73 12.16
N ARG A 198 14.56 13.45 12.02
CA ARG A 198 13.25 12.99 11.53
C ARG A 198 12.14 13.38 12.50
N ILE A 199 12.34 13.14 13.80
CA ILE A 199 11.41 13.54 14.86
C ILE A 199 11.22 15.06 14.86
N LYS A 200 12.30 15.82 14.74
CA LYS A 200 12.23 17.29 14.69
C LYS A 200 11.43 17.78 13.48
N TYR A 201 11.55 17.11 12.33
CA TYR A 201 10.83 17.48 11.12
C TYR A 201 9.34 17.10 11.19
N PHE A 202 9.01 15.87 11.57
CA PHE A 202 7.62 15.38 11.60
C PHE A 202 6.88 15.72 12.91
N GLY A 203 7.59 16.16 13.95
CA GLY A 203 7.04 16.34 15.29
C GLY A 203 6.90 15.04 16.10
N LEU A 204 7.21 13.89 15.50
CA LEU A 204 7.12 12.55 16.08
C LEU A 204 8.02 11.57 15.32
N SER A 205 8.27 10.37 15.87
CA SER A 205 9.01 9.32 15.16
C SER A 205 8.11 8.63 14.13
N PRO A 206 8.46 8.64 12.83
CA PRO A 206 7.65 8.01 11.80
C PRO A 206 7.25 6.56 12.12
N SER A 207 8.23 5.70 12.33
CA SER A 207 8.01 4.29 12.67
C SER A 207 7.26 4.10 13.98
N GLY A 208 7.50 4.98 14.97
CA GLY A 208 6.77 4.96 16.25
C GLY A 208 5.27 5.19 16.09
N TRP A 209 4.87 6.12 15.23
CA TRP A 209 3.44 6.37 14.93
C TRP A 209 2.79 5.20 14.20
N ILE A 210 3.49 4.62 13.20
CA ILE A 210 2.95 3.48 12.46
C ILE A 210 2.72 2.29 13.39
N ALA A 211 3.69 2.02 14.27
CA ALA A 211 3.56 0.98 15.28
C ALA A 211 2.38 1.24 16.24
N PHE A 212 2.20 2.49 16.66
CA PHE A 212 1.07 2.89 17.51
C PHE A 212 -0.29 2.67 16.83
N GLU A 213 -0.52 3.24 15.65
CA GLU A 213 -1.81 3.11 14.96
C GLU A 213 -2.11 1.66 14.55
N SER A 214 -1.10 0.92 14.09
CA SER A 214 -1.29 -0.49 13.72
C SER A 214 -1.61 -1.36 14.93
N ALA A 215 -1.01 -1.10 16.10
CA ALA A 215 -1.34 -1.79 17.34
C ALA A 215 -2.78 -1.48 17.81
N GLU A 216 -3.27 -0.24 17.64
CA GLU A 216 -4.65 0.11 17.95
C GLU A 216 -5.66 -0.65 17.05
N ARG A 217 -5.35 -0.77 15.75
CA ARG A 217 -6.16 -1.57 14.82
C ARG A 217 -6.14 -3.05 15.17
N GLU A 218 -4.97 -3.61 15.44
CA GLU A 218 -4.83 -5.00 15.87
C GLU A 218 -5.65 -5.27 17.15
N ALA A 219 -5.57 -4.37 18.14
CA ALA A 219 -6.34 -4.49 19.37
C ALA A 219 -7.86 -4.47 19.12
N GLU A 220 -8.34 -3.61 18.21
CA GLU A 220 -9.75 -3.59 17.79
C GLU A 220 -10.16 -4.91 17.12
N VAL A 221 -9.34 -5.45 16.21
CA VAL A 221 -9.60 -6.74 15.56
C VAL A 221 -9.72 -7.85 16.59
N LYS A 222 -8.78 -7.93 17.55
CA LYS A 222 -8.81 -8.94 18.62
C LYS A 222 -10.04 -8.80 19.51
N ALA A 223 -10.42 -7.58 19.87
CA ALA A 223 -11.62 -7.31 20.66
C ALA A 223 -12.91 -7.74 19.95
N ASN A 224 -13.01 -7.49 18.64
CA ASN A 224 -14.22 -7.77 17.86
C ASN A 224 -14.34 -9.22 17.41
N SER A 225 -13.22 -9.92 17.20
CA SER A 225 -13.20 -11.30 16.72
C SER A 225 -13.22 -12.34 17.83
N GLY A 226 -13.03 -11.93 19.10
CA GLY A 226 -12.86 -12.85 20.23
C GLY A 226 -11.58 -13.69 20.15
N ILE A 227 -10.69 -13.38 19.20
CA ILE A 227 -9.37 -13.99 19.06
C ILE A 227 -8.48 -13.39 20.15
N LYS A 228 -8.09 -14.23 21.12
CA LYS A 228 -7.16 -13.87 22.19
C LYS A 228 -5.71 -13.92 21.73
#